data_AF-V4BMM2-F1
#
_entry.id   AF-V4BMM2-F1
#
_cell.length_a   1.000
_cell.length_b   1.000
_cell.length_c   1.000
_cell.angle_alpha   90.00
_cell.angle_beta   90.00
_cell.angle_gamma   90.00
#
_symmetry.space_group_name_H-M   'P 1'
#
loop_
_entity.id
_entity.type
_entity.pdbx_description
1 polymer ?
#
loop_
_entity_poly.entity_id
_entity_poly.type
_entity_poly.pdbx_seq_one_letter_code
_entity_poly.pdbx_strand_id
1 'polypeptide(L)'
;MVSEVNWIQKSTPLHSGFSPAELLFGRKLRTQVPVSPRELIPNWSHLSLVREREEIYRAKTKCNFDKRHKVNRLKDLEPEQNVFIRDSKSHGTIVKKHRSPRSYIVNTSKGCLRRNRSNLVPCESPRNQDLTYNDIEDFEQQEVTNESTQKHTRFSDVPQVNSFSPLVENNSSPVVKNKFSQVLRKSKRKRKPVKRLITEI
;
A
#
# COMPACT_ATOMS: atom_id res chain seq x y z
N MET A 1 -34.77 -19.36 17.76
CA MET A 1 -34.83 -18.01 17.14
C MET A 1 -33.52 -17.66 16.43
N VAL A 2 -33.04 -18.48 15.48
CA VAL A 2 -31.77 -18.22 14.74
C VAL A 2 -31.95 -18.33 13.21
N SER A 3 -33.16 -18.66 12.75
CA SER A 3 -33.47 -18.89 11.33
C SER A 3 -33.81 -17.61 10.57
N GLU A 4 -34.15 -16.51 11.24
CA GLU A 4 -34.65 -15.30 10.58
C GLU A 4 -33.58 -14.45 9.90
N VAL A 5 -32.33 -14.50 10.36
CA VAL A 5 -31.26 -13.65 9.78
C VAL A 5 -30.58 -14.31 8.58
N ASN A 6 -30.56 -15.64 8.52
CA ASN A 6 -29.81 -16.38 7.50
C ASN A 6 -30.45 -16.32 6.10
N TRP A 7 -31.78 -16.23 6.00
CA TRP A 7 -32.43 -16.15 4.70
C TRP A 7 -32.20 -14.80 4.02
N ILE A 8 -32.11 -13.71 4.80
CA ILE A 8 -31.87 -12.35 4.31
C ILE A 8 -30.55 -12.31 3.50
N GLN A 9 -29.45 -12.80 4.08
CA GLN A 9 -28.14 -12.83 3.40
C GLN A 9 -28.18 -13.60 2.06
N LYS A 10 -29.06 -14.60 1.94
CA LYS A 10 -29.19 -15.46 0.76
C LYS A 10 -30.12 -14.90 -0.30
N SER A 11 -31.12 -14.11 0.08
CA SER A 11 -32.13 -13.54 -0.83
C SER A 11 -31.92 -12.08 -1.18
N THR A 12 -30.99 -11.37 -0.50
CA THR A 12 -30.67 -9.98 -0.84
C THR A 12 -29.84 -9.91 -2.13
N PRO A 13 -30.25 -9.09 -3.12
CA PRO A 13 -29.49 -8.93 -4.35
C PRO A 13 -28.15 -8.22 -4.09
N LEU A 14 -27.10 -8.68 -4.77
CA LEU A 14 -25.79 -8.04 -4.78
C LEU A 14 -25.78 -6.83 -5.73
N HIS A 15 -24.63 -6.16 -5.84
CA HIS A 15 -24.40 -5.14 -6.86
C HIS A 15 -24.64 -5.63 -8.30
N SER A 16 -24.51 -6.95 -8.55
CA SER A 16 -24.83 -7.58 -9.84
C SER A 16 -26.32 -7.59 -10.17
N GLY A 17 -27.18 -7.37 -9.17
CA GLY A 17 -28.65 -7.43 -9.25
C GLY A 17 -29.25 -8.77 -8.87
N PHE A 18 -28.43 -9.78 -8.59
CA PHE A 18 -28.85 -11.14 -8.24
C PHE A 18 -28.41 -11.49 -6.83
N SER A 19 -29.22 -12.28 -6.13
CA SER A 19 -28.95 -12.77 -4.79
C SER A 19 -28.05 -14.02 -4.80
N PRO A 20 -27.34 -14.34 -3.71
CA PRO A 20 -26.50 -15.55 -3.66
C PRO A 20 -27.26 -16.82 -3.98
N ALA A 21 -28.52 -16.94 -3.54
CA ALA A 21 -29.32 -18.12 -3.84
C ALA A 21 -29.67 -18.22 -5.34
N GLU A 22 -29.95 -17.10 -6.00
CA GLU A 22 -30.17 -17.08 -7.46
C GLU A 22 -28.90 -17.46 -8.22
N LEU A 23 -27.73 -16.99 -7.76
CA LEU A 23 -26.44 -17.35 -8.37
C LEU A 23 -26.04 -18.81 -8.13
N LEU A 24 -26.55 -19.45 -7.08
CA LEU A 24 -26.22 -20.84 -6.74
C LEU A 24 -27.25 -21.86 -7.26
N PHE A 25 -28.52 -21.46 -7.39
CA PHE A 25 -29.61 -22.38 -7.78
C PHE A 25 -30.34 -21.96 -9.06
N GLY A 26 -30.00 -20.81 -9.64
CA GLY A 26 -30.67 -20.26 -10.82
C GLY A 26 -32.09 -19.76 -10.54
N ARG A 27 -32.53 -19.70 -9.27
CA ARG A 27 -33.91 -19.36 -8.88
C ARG A 27 -33.95 -18.61 -7.57
N LYS A 28 -35.06 -17.90 -7.32
CA LYS A 28 -35.35 -17.32 -6.01
C LYS A 28 -35.80 -18.40 -5.03
N LEU A 29 -35.43 -18.22 -3.76
CA LEU A 29 -35.95 -19.04 -2.68
C LEU A 29 -37.38 -18.61 -2.33
N ARG A 30 -38.18 -19.56 -1.86
CA ARG A 30 -39.50 -19.28 -1.29
C ARG A 30 -39.28 -18.68 0.10
N THR A 31 -39.46 -17.37 0.22
CA THR A 31 -39.32 -16.61 1.48
C THR A 31 -40.68 -16.04 1.90
N GLN A 32 -40.71 -15.30 3.01
CA GLN A 32 -41.92 -14.62 3.49
C GLN A 32 -42.39 -13.50 2.56
N VAL A 33 -41.48 -13.00 1.71
CA VAL A 33 -41.82 -12.04 0.66
C VAL A 33 -42.44 -12.81 -0.50
N PRO A 34 -43.62 -12.41 -1.01
CA PRO A 34 -44.22 -13.07 -2.16
C PRO A 34 -43.33 -12.91 -3.39
N VAL A 35 -43.06 -14.03 -4.06
CA VAL A 35 -42.25 -14.12 -5.27
C VAL A 35 -43.10 -14.72 -6.38
N SER A 36 -42.92 -14.23 -7.61
CA SER A 36 -43.63 -14.78 -8.77
C SER A 36 -43.30 -16.27 -8.96
N PRO A 37 -44.28 -17.16 -9.22
CA PRO A 37 -44.02 -18.59 -9.42
C PRO A 37 -42.99 -18.89 -10.52
N ARG A 38 -42.88 -18.02 -11.53
CA ARG A 38 -41.88 -18.16 -12.61
C ARG A 38 -40.44 -18.03 -12.13
N GLU A 39 -40.20 -17.21 -11.10
CA GLU A 39 -38.86 -16.98 -10.54
C GLU A 39 -38.43 -18.10 -9.57
N LEU A 40 -39.36 -18.98 -9.19
CA LEU A 40 -39.07 -20.20 -8.44
C LEU A 40 -38.54 -21.33 -9.33
N ILE A 41 -38.58 -21.15 -10.65
CA ILE A 41 -38.06 -22.10 -11.63
C ILE A 41 -36.60 -21.76 -11.94
N PRO A 42 -35.67 -22.73 -11.92
CA PRO A 42 -34.26 -22.47 -12.18
C PRO A 42 -34.00 -22.02 -13.62
N ASN A 43 -33.26 -20.93 -13.77
CA ASN A 43 -32.79 -20.35 -15.01
C ASN A 43 -31.36 -19.79 -14.86
N TRP A 44 -30.50 -20.11 -15.81
CA TRP A 44 -29.07 -19.76 -15.80
C TRP A 44 -28.67 -18.81 -16.93
N SER A 45 -29.63 -18.32 -17.72
CA SER A 45 -29.36 -17.46 -18.89
C SER A 45 -28.61 -16.17 -18.54
N HIS A 46 -28.70 -15.71 -17.29
CA HIS A 46 -28.14 -14.45 -16.83
C HIS A 46 -26.68 -14.53 -16.34
N LEU A 47 -26.08 -15.74 -16.25
CA LEU A 47 -24.75 -15.93 -15.66
C LEU A 47 -23.63 -15.18 -16.39
N SER A 48 -23.69 -15.11 -17.73
CA SER A 48 -22.70 -14.39 -18.54
C SER A 48 -22.67 -12.90 -18.19
N LEU A 49 -23.86 -12.28 -18.10
CA LEU A 49 -24.04 -10.90 -17.72
C LEU A 49 -23.63 -10.64 -16.26
N VAL A 50 -23.93 -11.55 -15.34
CA VAL A 50 -23.47 -11.46 -13.95
C VAL A 50 -21.94 -11.44 -13.89
N ARG A 51 -21.29 -12.35 -14.63
CA ARG A 51 -19.83 -12.46 -14.65
C ARG A 51 -19.18 -11.17 -15.13
N GLU A 52 -19.69 -10.56 -16.20
CA GLU A 52 -19.21 -9.27 -16.72
C GLU A 52 -19.37 -8.16 -15.67
N ARG A 53 -20.56 -8.04 -15.06
CA ARG A 53 -20.82 -7.03 -14.02
C ARG A 53 -19.90 -7.20 -12.81
N GLU A 54 -19.69 -8.43 -12.37
CA GLU A 54 -18.80 -8.73 -11.25
C GLU A 54 -17.34 -8.42 -11.59
N GLU A 55 -16.87 -8.70 -12.81
CA GLU A 55 -15.51 -8.38 -13.23
C GLU A 55 -15.26 -6.87 -13.20
N ILE A 56 -16.19 -6.09 -13.75
CA ILE A 56 -16.15 -4.62 -13.69
C ILE A 56 -16.15 -4.13 -12.24
N TYR A 57 -17.01 -4.70 -11.40
CA TYR A 57 -17.10 -4.32 -9.98
C TYR A 57 -15.82 -4.67 -9.21
N ARG A 58 -15.24 -5.86 -9.43
CA ARG A 58 -13.97 -6.28 -8.82
C ARG A 58 -12.82 -5.37 -9.26
N ALA A 59 -12.74 -5.03 -10.56
CA ALA A 59 -11.73 -4.12 -11.09
C ALA A 59 -11.85 -2.70 -10.48
N LYS A 60 -13.07 -2.17 -10.38
CA LYS A 60 -13.32 -0.86 -9.75
C LYS A 60 -12.99 -0.88 -8.27
N THR A 61 -13.39 -1.92 -7.55
CA THR A 61 -13.11 -2.10 -6.12
C THR A 61 -11.61 -2.17 -5.88
N LYS A 62 -10.87 -2.94 -6.70
CA LYS A 62 -9.42 -3.00 -6.68
C LYS A 62 -8.79 -1.62 -6.92
N CYS A 63 -9.19 -0.91 -7.97
CA CYS A 63 -8.66 0.42 -8.28
C CYS A 63 -8.89 1.42 -7.12
N ASN A 64 -10.10 1.43 -6.56
CA ASN A 64 -10.43 2.29 -5.43
C ASN A 64 -9.62 1.95 -4.17
N PHE A 65 -9.44 0.67 -3.89
CA PHE A 65 -8.60 0.20 -2.79
C PHE A 65 -7.13 0.61 -3.01
N ASP A 66 -6.58 0.31 -4.18
CA ASP A 66 -5.19 0.63 -4.53
C ASP A 66 -4.93 2.14 -4.42
N LYS A 67 -5.87 2.96 -4.90
CA LYS A 67 -5.79 4.42 -4.81
C LYS A 67 -5.88 4.93 -3.36
N ARG A 68 -6.83 4.42 -2.56
CA ARG A 68 -7.04 4.84 -1.17
C ARG A 68 -5.83 4.49 -0.31
N HIS A 69 -5.25 3.31 -0.51
CA HIS A 69 -4.15 2.79 0.30
C HIS A 69 -2.78 3.05 -0.31
N LYS A 70 -2.70 3.78 -1.44
CA LYS A 70 -1.46 4.05 -2.19
C LYS A 70 -0.63 2.77 -2.36
N VAL A 71 -1.29 1.71 -2.81
CA VAL A 71 -0.69 0.37 -2.90
C VAL A 71 0.47 0.41 -3.88
N ASN A 72 1.68 0.26 -3.34
CA ASN A 72 2.91 0.20 -4.11
C ASN A 72 3.52 -1.18 -4.02
N ARG A 73 4.05 -1.68 -5.14
CA ARG A 73 4.84 -2.92 -5.13
C ARG A 73 6.22 -2.59 -4.55
N LEU A 74 6.58 -3.26 -3.46
CA LEU A 74 7.93 -3.16 -2.89
C LEU A 74 8.94 -3.77 -3.86
N LYS A 75 10.16 -3.20 -3.89
CA LYS A 75 11.28 -3.75 -4.67
C LYS A 75 11.53 -5.19 -4.30
N ASP A 76 11.75 -6.04 -5.29
CA ASP A 76 12.18 -7.41 -5.04
C ASP A 76 13.51 -7.44 -4.29
N LEU A 77 13.71 -8.53 -3.57
CA LEU A 77 14.91 -8.78 -2.79
C LEU A 77 15.70 -9.89 -3.45
N GLU A 78 17.02 -9.75 -3.39
CA GLU A 78 17.93 -10.73 -3.94
C GLU A 78 18.28 -11.79 -2.87
N PRO A 79 18.63 -13.01 -3.29
CA PRO A 79 19.24 -14.00 -2.39
C PRO A 79 20.45 -13.41 -1.67
N GLU A 80 20.72 -13.92 -0.46
CA GLU A 80 21.79 -13.50 0.44
C GLU A 80 21.71 -12.06 0.98
N GLN A 81 20.64 -11.32 0.67
CA GLN A 81 20.45 -9.99 1.23
C GLN A 81 20.03 -10.02 2.71
N ASN A 82 20.64 -9.19 3.55
CA ASN A 82 20.24 -8.99 4.94
C ASN A 82 18.93 -8.21 5.05
N VAL A 83 18.03 -8.75 5.87
CA VAL A 83 16.71 -8.17 6.12
C VAL A 83 16.36 -8.21 7.59
N PHE A 84 15.67 -7.15 8.03
CA PHE A 84 15.00 -7.12 9.31
C PHE A 84 13.55 -7.62 9.15
N ILE A 85 13.16 -8.60 9.96
CA ILE A 85 11.81 -9.17 9.96
C ILE A 85 10.96 -8.40 10.97
N ARG A 86 9.95 -7.65 10.49
CA ARG A 86 9.09 -6.80 11.34
C ARG A 86 8.30 -7.58 12.39
N ASP A 87 7.84 -8.78 12.05
CA ASP A 87 6.99 -9.61 12.93
C ASP A 87 7.80 -10.26 14.07
N SER A 88 8.95 -10.85 13.72
CA SER A 88 9.83 -11.54 14.68
C SER A 88 10.83 -10.61 15.37
N LYS A 89 10.90 -9.33 14.95
CA LYS A 89 11.87 -8.31 15.40
C LYS A 89 13.32 -8.82 15.39
N SER A 90 13.66 -9.62 14.39
CA SER A 90 14.95 -10.28 14.27
C SER A 90 15.57 -10.04 12.90
N HIS A 91 16.89 -10.07 12.83
CA HIS A 91 17.62 -10.07 11.57
C HIS A 91 17.61 -11.46 10.93
N GLY A 92 17.71 -11.50 9.61
CA GLY A 92 17.84 -12.72 8.83
C GLY A 92 18.39 -12.45 7.43
N THR A 93 18.76 -13.50 6.73
CA THR A 93 19.24 -13.43 5.34
C THR A 93 18.26 -14.12 4.41
N ILE A 94 18.09 -13.61 3.20
CA ILE A 94 17.15 -14.19 2.25
C ILE A 94 17.80 -15.38 1.59
N VAL A 95 17.16 -16.55 1.69
CA VAL A 95 17.64 -17.75 0.99
C VAL A 95 17.17 -17.71 -0.47
N LYS A 96 15.88 -17.49 -0.70
CA LYS A 96 15.28 -17.45 -2.04
C LYS A 96 13.84 -16.92 -2.05
N LYS A 97 13.37 -16.55 -3.24
CA LYS A 97 11.94 -16.34 -3.53
C LYS A 97 11.16 -17.65 -3.37
N HIS A 98 10.00 -17.59 -2.73
CA HIS A 98 9.09 -18.73 -2.58
C HIS A 98 8.23 -18.91 -3.85
N ARG A 99 7.60 -20.09 -4.02
CA ARG A 99 6.67 -20.38 -5.13
C ARG A 99 5.47 -19.43 -5.15
N SER A 100 5.01 -19.02 -3.98
CA SER A 100 3.91 -18.07 -3.83
C SER A 100 4.39 -16.64 -4.09
N PRO A 101 3.62 -15.82 -4.81
CA PRO A 101 4.01 -14.45 -5.09
C PRO A 101 4.21 -13.65 -3.80
N ARG A 102 5.17 -12.72 -3.81
CA ARG A 102 5.53 -11.84 -2.68
C ARG A 102 6.02 -12.56 -1.42
N SER A 103 6.25 -13.87 -1.45
CA SER A 103 6.78 -14.62 -0.31
C SER A 103 8.24 -14.97 -0.51
N TYR A 104 9.03 -14.94 0.56
CA TYR A 104 10.45 -15.25 0.59
C TYR A 104 10.72 -16.27 1.69
N ILE A 105 11.76 -17.08 1.50
CA ILE A 105 12.35 -17.92 2.55
C ILE A 105 13.52 -17.14 3.14
N VAL A 106 13.49 -16.93 4.45
CA VAL A 106 14.49 -16.18 5.20
C VAL A 106 15.13 -17.10 6.23
N ASN A 107 16.45 -17.12 6.27
CA ASN A 107 17.22 -17.79 7.30
C ASN A 107 17.38 -16.86 8.51
N THR A 108 17.12 -17.39 9.70
CA THR A 108 17.25 -16.67 10.99
C THR A 108 18.03 -17.58 11.93
N SER A 109 18.54 -17.05 13.05
CA SER A 109 19.25 -17.85 14.08
C SER A 109 18.43 -19.05 14.61
N LYS A 110 17.09 -18.96 14.55
CA LYS A 110 16.16 -20.02 14.97
C LYS A 110 15.79 -21.00 13.86
N GLY A 111 16.30 -20.80 12.64
CA GLY A 111 16.01 -21.60 11.46
C GLY A 111 15.35 -20.82 10.31
N CYS A 112 14.93 -21.56 9.29
CA CYS A 112 14.34 -21.02 8.07
C CYS A 112 12.84 -20.76 8.22
N LEU A 113 12.39 -19.57 7.80
CA LEU A 113 11.00 -19.14 7.90
C LEU A 113 10.51 -18.52 6.59
N ARG A 114 9.23 -18.77 6.27
CA ARG A 114 8.55 -18.12 5.15
C ARG A 114 7.95 -16.80 5.58
N ARG A 115 8.29 -15.70 4.91
CA ARG A 115 7.75 -14.35 5.17
C ARG A 115 7.30 -13.61 3.92
N ASN A 116 6.29 -12.76 4.07
CA ASN A 116 5.85 -11.86 3.00
C ASN A 116 6.86 -10.72 2.84
N ARG A 117 7.05 -10.25 1.61
CA ARG A 117 7.89 -9.12 1.24
C ARG A 117 7.61 -7.88 2.06
N SER A 118 6.35 -7.61 2.41
CA SER A 118 5.97 -6.47 3.26
C SER A 118 6.59 -6.55 4.66
N ASN A 119 6.88 -7.75 5.17
CA ASN A 119 7.42 -7.94 6.51
C ASN A 119 8.96 -7.91 6.54
N LEU A 120 9.60 -7.81 5.38
CA LEU A 120 11.06 -7.76 5.26
C LEU A 120 11.49 -6.34 4.94
N VAL A 121 12.43 -5.81 5.72
CA VAL A 121 13.04 -4.50 5.47
C VAL A 121 14.51 -4.74 5.17
N PRO A 122 15.01 -4.39 3.97
CA PRO A 122 16.44 -4.39 3.69
C PRO A 122 17.20 -3.62 4.77
N CYS A 123 18.31 -4.18 5.25
CA CYS A 123 19.13 -3.55 6.26
C CYS A 123 20.60 -3.74 5.89
N GLU A 124 21.36 -2.65 5.90
CA GLU A 124 22.80 -2.66 5.69
C GLU A 124 23.47 -3.03 7.01
N SER A 125 23.90 -4.31 7.10
CA SER A 125 24.55 -4.93 8.26
C SER A 125 23.67 -5.05 9.53
N PRO A 126 23.65 -6.23 10.20
CA PRO A 126 23.20 -6.26 11.59
C PRO A 126 24.23 -5.46 12.39
N ARG A 127 23.84 -4.28 12.92
CA ARG A 127 24.59 -3.71 14.05
C ARG A 127 24.54 -4.76 15.14
N ASN A 128 25.66 -5.44 15.39
CA ASN A 128 25.84 -6.26 16.58
C ASN A 128 25.56 -5.34 17.76
N GLN A 129 24.39 -5.48 18.39
CA GLN A 129 24.12 -4.86 19.68
C GLN A 129 24.73 -5.75 20.76
N ASP A 130 26.05 -5.89 20.71
CA ASP A 130 26.82 -6.27 21.88
C ASP A 130 27.37 -4.96 22.43
N LEU A 131 26.55 -4.25 23.22
CA LEU A 131 27.05 -3.17 24.06
C LEU A 131 27.90 -3.83 25.15
N THR A 132 29.20 -3.98 24.89
CA THR A 132 30.16 -4.27 25.95
C THR A 132 30.21 -3.06 26.87
N TYR A 133 29.72 -3.26 28.09
CA TYR A 133 29.90 -2.39 29.24
C TYR A 133 31.40 -2.12 29.45
N ASN A 134 31.95 -1.03 28.93
CA ASN A 134 33.32 -0.57 29.23
C ASN A 134 33.51 0.96 29.08
N ASP A 135 32.46 1.76 28.87
CA ASP A 135 32.59 3.23 28.82
C ASP A 135 32.19 3.91 30.14
N ILE A 136 32.13 3.18 31.25
CA ILE A 136 31.96 3.73 32.60
C ILE A 136 33.29 3.60 33.30
N GLU A 137 34.10 4.65 33.22
CA GLU A 137 35.03 5.13 34.25
C GLU A 137 35.99 6.11 33.57
N ASP A 138 35.60 7.38 33.54
CA ASP A 138 36.51 8.53 33.56
C ASP A 138 35.65 9.80 33.67
N PHE A 139 34.97 9.97 34.80
CA PHE A 139 34.45 11.29 35.17
C PHE A 139 34.33 11.39 36.69
N GLU A 140 35.47 11.41 37.36
CA GLU A 140 35.56 12.07 38.66
C GLU A 140 36.76 13.01 38.73
N GLN A 141 36.42 14.28 39.03
CA GLN A 141 37.23 15.34 39.64
C GLN A 141 38.17 16.16 38.73
N GLN A 142 37.80 17.42 38.44
CA GLN A 142 38.30 18.58 39.21
C GLN A 142 37.75 19.93 38.72
N GLU A 143 37.78 20.88 39.66
CA GLU A 143 37.05 22.14 39.78
C GLU A 143 37.48 23.30 38.86
N VAL A 144 36.50 24.19 38.63
CA VAL A 144 36.54 25.67 38.60
C VAL A 144 37.91 26.35 38.59
N THR A 145 38.19 27.17 37.56
CA THR A 145 38.59 28.60 37.67
C THR A 145 38.42 29.32 36.33
N ASN A 146 38.34 30.65 36.42
CA ASN A 146 37.70 31.55 35.49
C ASN A 146 38.73 32.29 34.58
N GLU A 147 38.17 33.08 33.65
CA GLU A 147 38.80 34.19 32.89
C GLU A 147 39.68 33.80 31.67
N SER A 148 39.79 34.55 30.59
CA SER A 148 38.98 35.55 29.88
C SER A 148 39.71 35.81 28.54
N THR A 149 39.04 36.45 27.56
CA THR A 149 39.67 37.40 26.60
C THR A 149 40.27 36.87 25.26
N GLN A 150 39.46 37.11 24.21
CA GLN A 150 39.77 37.74 22.90
C GLN A 150 40.41 36.98 21.71
N LYS A 151 39.58 36.85 20.66
CA LYS A 151 39.74 37.30 19.25
C LYS A 151 41.08 37.07 18.52
N HIS A 152 41.03 36.34 17.40
CA HIS A 152 41.65 36.81 16.16
C HIS A 152 40.98 36.24 14.89
N THR A 153 40.90 37.10 13.88
CA THR A 153 40.25 36.94 12.57
C THR A 153 41.24 36.50 11.49
N ARG A 154 40.67 36.14 10.31
CA ARG A 154 41.26 36.20 8.95
C ARG A 154 42.30 35.09 8.64
N PHE A 155 42.41 34.53 7.43
CA PHE A 155 42.15 35.03 6.09
C PHE A 155 41.87 33.85 5.12
N SER A 156 41.22 34.18 4.01
CA SER A 156 40.96 33.39 2.81
C SER A 156 42.22 33.05 2.00
N ASP A 157 42.01 32.24 0.95
CA ASP A 157 42.66 32.19 -0.38
C ASP A 157 42.95 30.70 -0.70
N VAL A 158 42.63 30.08 -1.86
CA VAL A 158 42.72 30.48 -3.28
C VAL A 158 41.83 29.51 -4.14
N PRO A 159 41.78 29.52 -5.50
CA PRO A 159 40.73 30.12 -6.35
C PRO A 159 39.96 29.14 -7.29
N GLN A 160 39.00 29.71 -8.04
CA GLN A 160 38.21 29.14 -9.13
C GLN A 160 38.85 29.29 -10.51
N VAL A 161 38.61 28.35 -11.45
CA VAL A 161 38.32 28.57 -12.89
C VAL A 161 37.81 27.25 -13.55
N ASN A 162 36.59 27.19 -14.10
CA ASN A 162 36.18 27.38 -15.53
C ASN A 162 36.61 26.21 -16.45
N SER A 163 35.84 25.66 -17.42
CA SER A 163 34.59 26.05 -18.09
C SER A 163 34.19 24.99 -19.16
N PHE A 164 32.97 25.12 -19.70
CA PHE A 164 32.45 24.64 -21.00
C PHE A 164 32.14 23.14 -21.26
N SER A 165 30.83 22.83 -21.33
CA SER A 165 30.24 21.89 -22.30
C SER A 165 29.95 22.64 -23.62
N PRO A 166 29.82 22.01 -24.82
CA PRO A 166 28.50 21.47 -25.26
C PRO A 166 28.43 20.37 -26.38
N LEU A 167 27.29 19.64 -26.39
CA LEU A 167 26.37 19.20 -27.48
C LEU A 167 26.83 18.41 -28.74
N VAL A 168 26.14 17.26 -29.00
CA VAL A 168 25.53 16.79 -30.30
C VAL A 168 24.48 15.69 -29.94
N GLU A 169 23.16 15.95 -29.96
CA GLU A 169 22.14 15.78 -31.03
C GLU A 169 21.81 14.35 -31.56
N ASN A 170 20.59 13.94 -31.19
CA ASN A 170 19.47 13.40 -32.00
C ASN A 170 19.64 12.10 -32.81
N ASN A 171 18.72 11.15 -32.58
CA ASN A 171 17.96 10.50 -33.66
C ASN A 171 16.59 9.98 -33.18
N SER A 172 15.62 10.13 -34.07
CA SER A 172 14.16 10.09 -33.92
C SER A 172 13.56 8.74 -34.32
N SER A 173 12.38 8.40 -33.75
CA SER A 173 11.38 7.46 -34.31
C SER A 173 10.12 7.40 -33.41
N PRO A 174 8.93 6.99 -33.88
CA PRO A 174 7.96 7.87 -34.52
C PRO A 174 6.63 8.01 -33.74
N VAL A 175 5.84 8.99 -34.18
CA VAL A 175 4.54 9.41 -33.67
C VAL A 175 3.44 8.35 -33.88
N VAL A 176 2.85 7.84 -32.80
CA VAL A 176 1.54 7.17 -32.81
C VAL A 176 0.49 8.13 -32.27
N LYS A 177 -0.41 8.59 -33.15
CA LYS A 177 -1.50 9.51 -32.83
C LYS A 177 -2.58 8.79 -32.02
N ASN A 178 -2.66 9.08 -30.73
CA ASN A 178 -3.73 8.56 -29.88
C ASN A 178 -4.97 9.46 -29.96
N LYS A 179 -5.98 9.06 -30.74
CA LYS A 179 -7.28 9.74 -30.86
C LYS A 179 -8.20 9.31 -29.70
N PHE A 180 -7.97 9.74 -28.47
CA PHE A 180 -8.99 9.75 -27.40
C PHE A 180 -8.53 10.64 -26.22
N SER A 181 -8.35 11.94 -26.46
CA SER A 181 -8.22 12.94 -25.40
C SER A 181 -9.61 13.48 -25.02
N GLN A 182 -10.37 12.74 -24.22
CA GLN A 182 -11.52 13.34 -23.55
C GLN A 182 -11.02 14.25 -22.42
N VAL A 183 -11.11 15.55 -22.66
CA VAL A 183 -10.80 16.61 -21.69
C VAL A 183 -11.77 16.50 -20.50
N LEU A 184 -11.26 16.06 -19.34
CA LEU A 184 -11.97 16.12 -18.06
C LEU A 184 -12.10 17.59 -17.62
N ARG A 185 -13.19 18.26 -18.00
CA ARG A 185 -13.55 19.58 -17.45
C ARG A 185 -13.93 19.42 -15.97
N LYS A 186 -13.10 19.94 -15.05
CA LYS A 186 -13.45 20.06 -13.63
C LYS A 186 -14.67 20.98 -13.48
N SER A 187 -15.75 20.51 -12.85
CA SER A 187 -16.92 21.35 -12.56
C SER A 187 -16.57 22.42 -11.51
N LYS A 188 -16.71 23.71 -11.85
CA LYS A 188 -16.59 24.82 -10.89
C LYS A 188 -17.88 24.95 -10.07
N ARG A 189 -18.09 24.08 -9.09
CA ARG A 189 -19.15 24.28 -8.08
C ARG A 189 -18.57 25.06 -6.89
N LYS A 190 -18.92 26.34 -6.75
CA LYS A 190 -18.62 27.11 -5.54
C LYS A 190 -19.51 26.58 -4.41
N ARG A 191 -18.91 26.03 -3.35
CA ARG A 191 -19.65 25.64 -2.14
C ARG A 191 -19.94 26.89 -1.33
N LYS A 192 -21.22 27.18 -1.04
CA LYS A 192 -21.60 28.25 -0.10
C LYS A 192 -21.24 27.81 1.33
N PRO A 193 -20.70 28.69 2.18
CA PRO A 193 -20.40 28.35 3.57
C PRO A 193 -21.68 28.10 4.37
N VAL A 194 -21.57 27.23 5.37
CA VAL A 194 -22.66 26.86 6.28
C VAL A 194 -22.94 28.02 7.23
N LYS A 195 -24.17 28.54 7.25
CA LYS A 195 -24.60 29.55 8.22
C LYS A 195 -24.86 28.85 9.56
N ARG A 196 -24.11 29.21 10.60
CA ARG A 196 -24.42 28.80 11.98
C ARG A 196 -25.47 29.76 12.52
N LEU A 197 -26.60 29.23 12.95
CA LEU A 197 -27.58 29.98 13.74
C LEU A 197 -27.05 29.99 15.17
N ILE A 198 -26.57 31.14 15.64
CA ILE A 198 -26.33 31.37 17.06
C ILE A 198 -27.66 31.90 17.60
N THR A 199 -28.27 31.15 18.50
CA THR A 199 -29.36 31.61 19.36
C THR A 199 -28.74 32.45 20.47
N GLU A 200 -29.08 33.73 20.54
CA GLU A 200 -28.78 34.58 21.70
C GLU A 200 -29.72 34.20 22.87
N ILE A 201 -29.19 34.28 24.08
CA ILE A 201 -29.89 34.14 25.37
C ILE A 201 -30.38 35.52 25.78
#